data_AF-A0A372NSN4-F1
#
_entry.id   AF-A0A372NSN4-F1
#
_cell.length_a   1.000
_cell.length_b   1.000
_cell.length_c   1.000
_cell.angle_alpha   90.00
_cell.angle_beta   90.00
_cell.angle_gamma   90.00
#
_symmetry.space_group_name_H-M   'P 1'
#
loop_
_entity.id
_entity.type
_entity.pdbx_description
1 polymer ?
#
loop_
_entity_poly.entity_id
_entity_poly.type
_entity_poly.pdbx_seq_one_letter_code
_entity_poly.pdbx_strand_id
1 'polypeptide(L)'
;MVKPDKSIAEKYSNLMGISRGDIQNGRLYSFIDEWYGTPYRFGGMDKDGVDCSGLVFLLQLQVYDQSVPRTCATQVNIIKRKYEEELQEGDLVFFDFDGKQFSHVGVYLQNGYFVHASTRKGVMIARLHDIGIYKYFSRAGSIVVDPTASAQIGSGQ
;
A
#
# COMPACT_ATOMS: atom_id res chain seq x y z
N MET A 1 8.01 13.23 10.58
CA MET A 1 7.95 11.78 10.37
C MET A 1 8.46 11.08 11.63
N VAL A 2 7.74 10.10 12.17
CA VAL A 2 8.16 9.35 13.37
C VAL A 2 9.19 8.30 12.94
N LYS A 3 10.31 8.17 13.68
CA LYS A 3 11.33 7.16 13.37
C LYS A 3 10.83 5.75 13.69
N PRO A 4 11.16 4.72 12.90
CA PRO A 4 10.81 3.33 13.20
C PRO A 4 11.56 2.84 14.45
N ASP A 5 11.02 1.80 15.08
CA ASP A 5 11.77 0.96 16.00
C ASP A 5 13.00 0.35 15.29
N LYS A 6 14.10 0.16 16.02
CA LYS A 6 15.36 -0.33 15.45
C LYS A 6 15.20 -1.73 14.83
N SER A 7 14.45 -2.62 15.48
CA SER A 7 14.24 -3.99 14.99
C SER A 7 13.41 -4.02 13.71
N ILE A 8 12.37 -3.17 13.63
CA ILE A 8 11.55 -2.98 12.44
C ILE A 8 12.40 -2.43 11.30
N ALA A 9 13.21 -1.39 11.57
CA ALA A 9 14.10 -0.81 10.58
C ALA A 9 15.09 -1.85 10.03
N GLU A 10 15.70 -2.67 10.89
CA GLU A 10 16.63 -3.73 10.49
C GLU A 10 15.94 -4.82 9.66
N LYS A 11 14.75 -5.28 10.07
CA LYS A 11 13.98 -6.29 9.35
C LYS A 11 13.69 -5.85 7.92
N TYR A 12 13.11 -4.66 7.75
CA TYR A 12 12.66 -4.19 6.44
C TYR A 12 13.78 -3.67 5.56
N SER A 13 14.85 -3.10 6.13
CA SER A 13 16.05 -2.76 5.35
C SER A 13 16.71 -4.00 4.77
N ASN A 14 16.82 -5.08 5.56
CA ASN A 14 17.39 -6.35 5.09
C ASN A 14 16.50 -7.01 4.04
N LEU A 15 15.17 -7.01 4.23
CA LEU A 15 14.22 -7.56 3.27
C LEU A 15 14.33 -6.85 1.92
N MET A 16 14.42 -5.51 1.92
CA MET A 16 14.45 -4.72 0.70
C MET A 16 15.86 -4.51 0.13
N GLY A 17 16.91 -4.92 0.86
CA GLY A 17 18.30 -4.72 0.45
C GLY A 17 18.70 -3.25 0.38
N ILE A 18 18.24 -2.44 1.35
CA ILE A 18 18.55 -1.01 1.46
C ILE A 18 19.25 -0.71 2.80
N SER A 19 19.75 0.51 2.99
CA SER A 19 20.33 0.89 4.28
C SER A 19 19.26 0.98 5.36
N ARG A 20 19.57 0.57 6.59
CA ARG A 20 18.70 0.84 7.75
C ARG A 20 18.38 2.33 7.89
N GLY A 21 19.30 3.19 7.46
CA GLY A 21 19.13 4.64 7.44
C GLY A 21 18.09 5.14 6.42
N ASP A 22 17.63 4.30 5.49
CA ASP A 22 16.62 4.69 4.49
C ASP A 22 15.19 4.39 4.98
N ILE A 23 15.05 3.56 6.02
CA ILE A 23 13.77 3.30 6.69
C ILE A 23 13.46 4.45 7.65
N GLN A 24 12.74 5.46 7.16
CA GLN A 24 12.46 6.67 7.94
C GLN A 24 11.00 6.78 8.40
N ASN A 25 10.06 6.11 7.74
CA ASN A 25 8.63 6.21 8.02
C ASN A 25 8.13 5.17 9.04
N GLY A 26 8.34 5.46 10.32
CA GLY A 26 8.02 4.52 11.40
C GLY A 26 6.57 4.09 11.45
N ARG A 27 5.61 4.97 11.15
CA ARG A 27 4.17 4.62 11.10
C ARG A 27 3.91 3.56 10.03
N LEU A 28 4.46 3.75 8.83
CA LEU A 28 4.28 2.83 7.72
C LEU A 28 4.84 1.44 8.05
N TYR A 29 6.10 1.35 8.46
CA TYR A 29 6.73 0.05 8.70
C TYR A 29 6.17 -0.66 9.94
N SER A 30 5.71 0.09 10.95
CA SER A 30 5.00 -0.52 12.09
C SER A 30 3.64 -1.08 11.68
N PHE A 31 2.89 -0.34 10.85
CA PHE A 31 1.65 -0.86 10.26
C PHE A 31 1.92 -2.13 9.46
N ILE A 32 2.94 -2.11 8.58
CA ILE A 32 3.27 -3.29 7.76
C ILE A 32 3.66 -4.47 8.66
N ASP A 33 4.41 -4.25 9.73
CA ASP A 33 4.80 -5.30 10.68
C ASP A 33 3.59 -5.93 11.37
N GLU A 34 2.68 -5.10 11.86
CA GLU A 34 1.47 -5.52 12.55
C GLU A 34 0.50 -6.28 11.62
N TRP A 35 0.45 -5.93 10.34
CA TRP A 35 -0.44 -6.55 9.35
C TRP A 35 0.21 -7.72 8.61
N TYR A 36 1.53 -7.89 8.68
CA TYR A 36 2.26 -8.91 7.95
C TYR A 36 1.69 -10.32 8.20
N GLY A 37 1.43 -11.07 7.14
CA GLY A 37 0.87 -12.42 7.20
C GLY A 37 -0.64 -12.49 7.42
N THR A 38 -1.34 -11.37 7.64
CA THR A 38 -2.82 -11.37 7.74
C THR A 38 -3.42 -12.04 6.50
N PRO A 39 -4.29 -13.05 6.64
CA PRO A 39 -4.84 -13.79 5.50
C PRO A 39 -5.60 -12.89 4.53
N TYR A 40 -5.59 -13.27 3.26
CA TYR A 40 -6.46 -12.59 2.30
C TYR A 40 -7.92 -13.01 2.50
N ARG A 41 -8.81 -12.02 2.58
CA ARG A 41 -10.26 -12.24 2.58
C ARG A 41 -10.94 -11.16 1.75
N PHE A 42 -11.64 -11.55 0.69
CA PHE A 42 -12.37 -10.60 -0.17
C PHE A 42 -13.38 -9.78 0.66
N GLY A 43 -13.32 -8.45 0.55
CA GLY A 43 -14.13 -7.53 1.37
C GLY A 43 -13.63 -7.33 2.80
N GLY A 44 -12.62 -8.09 3.25
CA GLY A 44 -12.09 -8.06 4.61
C GLY A 44 -11.39 -6.75 4.98
N MET A 45 -11.48 -6.37 6.26
CA MET A 45 -10.99 -5.10 6.82
C MET A 45 -10.40 -5.24 8.23
N ASP A 46 -10.00 -6.44 8.63
CA ASP A 46 -9.50 -6.75 9.97
C ASP A 46 -8.37 -7.79 9.94
N LYS A 47 -7.87 -8.16 11.12
CA LYS A 47 -6.77 -9.12 11.29
C LYS A 47 -7.16 -10.58 11.02
N ASP A 48 -8.45 -10.91 10.93
CA ASP A 48 -8.91 -12.24 10.52
C ASP A 48 -8.91 -12.37 8.99
N GLY A 49 -8.92 -11.25 8.28
CA GLY A 49 -8.54 -11.20 6.88
C GLY A 49 -8.86 -9.88 6.21
N VAL A 50 -8.04 -9.54 5.21
CA VAL A 50 -8.06 -8.27 4.49
C VAL A 50 -7.89 -8.49 2.99
N ASP A 51 -8.55 -7.68 2.14
CA ASP A 51 -8.24 -7.67 0.71
C ASP A 51 -7.24 -6.58 0.33
N CYS A 52 -6.78 -6.56 -0.92
CA CYS A 52 -5.75 -5.63 -1.38
C CYS A 52 -6.17 -4.16 -1.23
N SER A 53 -7.39 -3.82 -1.64
CA SER A 53 -7.92 -2.46 -1.51
C SER A 53 -8.26 -2.07 -0.07
N GLY A 54 -8.65 -3.04 0.77
CA GLY A 54 -8.90 -2.86 2.19
C GLY A 54 -7.62 -2.60 2.97
N LEU A 55 -6.53 -3.29 2.62
CA LEU A 55 -5.21 -3.02 3.18
C LEU A 55 -4.76 -1.60 2.85
N VAL A 56 -4.92 -1.17 1.60
CA VAL A 56 -4.62 0.21 1.18
C VAL A 56 -5.47 1.21 1.95
N PHE A 57 -6.78 0.96 2.08
CA PHE A 57 -7.69 1.82 2.85
C PHE A 57 -7.20 2.01 4.29
N LEU A 58 -6.90 0.92 4.99
CA LEU A 58 -6.47 0.94 6.38
C LEU A 58 -5.10 1.60 6.53
N LEU A 59 -4.17 1.31 5.63
CA LEU A 59 -2.83 1.90 5.62
C LEU A 59 -2.92 3.42 5.43
N GLN A 60 -3.67 3.88 4.43
CA GLN A 60 -3.82 5.32 4.17
C GLN A 60 -4.48 6.04 5.35
N LEU A 61 -5.50 5.42 5.95
CA LEU A 61 -6.18 6.00 7.10
C LEU A 61 -5.28 6.05 8.35
N GLN A 62 -4.54 4.99 8.66
CA GLN A 62 -3.78 4.87 9.91
C GLN A 62 -2.36 5.42 9.85
N VAL A 63 -1.75 5.47 8.66
CA VAL A 63 -0.36 5.93 8.48
C VAL A 63 -0.32 7.38 8.02
N TYR A 64 -1.20 7.75 7.10
CA TYR A 64 -1.19 9.04 6.42
C TYR A 64 -2.40 9.94 6.74
N ASP A 65 -3.30 9.46 7.60
CA ASP A 65 -4.52 10.16 8.01
C ASP A 65 -5.40 10.55 6.80
N GLN A 66 -5.40 9.70 5.77
CA GLN A 66 -6.11 9.91 4.50
C GLN A 66 -7.19 8.86 4.27
N SER A 67 -8.42 9.33 4.06
CA SER A 67 -9.52 8.47 3.61
C SER A 67 -9.42 8.28 2.10
N VAL A 68 -9.47 7.03 1.66
CA VAL A 68 -9.47 6.66 0.24
C VAL A 68 -10.71 5.79 -0.06
N PRO A 69 -11.14 5.68 -1.32
CA PRO A 69 -12.21 4.77 -1.69
C PRO A 69 -11.90 3.32 -1.29
N ARG A 70 -12.94 2.54 -1.00
CA ARG A 70 -12.80 1.16 -0.50
C ARG A 70 -12.34 0.16 -1.57
N THR A 71 -12.57 0.42 -2.86
CA THR A 71 -12.35 -0.58 -3.93
C THR A 71 -11.19 -0.20 -4.83
N CYS A 72 -10.46 -1.19 -5.33
CA CYS A 72 -9.33 -0.98 -6.23
C CYS A 72 -9.70 -0.13 -7.47
N ALA A 73 -10.86 -0.44 -8.08
CA ALA A 73 -11.39 0.27 -9.24
C ALA A 73 -11.73 1.75 -8.98
N THR A 74 -11.93 2.17 -7.72
CA THR A 74 -12.17 3.56 -7.36
C THR A 74 -10.91 4.24 -6.83
N GLN A 75 -10.00 3.51 -6.17
CA GLN A 75 -8.70 4.02 -5.73
C GLN A 75 -7.82 4.47 -6.89
N VAL A 76 -7.90 3.83 -8.06
CA VAL A 76 -7.11 4.27 -9.24
C VAL A 76 -7.49 5.67 -9.72
N ASN A 77 -8.73 6.13 -9.46
CA ASN A 77 -9.22 7.42 -9.94
C ASN A 77 -8.72 8.60 -9.09
N ILE A 78 -8.19 8.33 -7.90
CA ILE A 78 -7.67 9.36 -6.99
C ILE A 78 -6.16 9.51 -7.06
N ILE A 79 -5.47 8.84 -8.00
CA ILE A 79 -4.02 8.97 -8.15
C ILE A 79 -3.65 9.95 -9.27
N LYS A 80 -2.62 10.74 -9.03
CA LYS A 80 -1.85 11.40 -10.09
C LYS A 80 -0.85 10.38 -10.64
N ARG A 81 -1.05 9.97 -11.89
CA ARG A 81 -0.18 8.99 -12.56
C ARG A 81 1.28 9.43 -12.51
N LYS A 82 2.16 8.45 -12.24
CA LYS A 82 3.61 8.57 -12.30
C LYS A 82 4.21 7.44 -13.13
N TYR A 83 5.40 7.67 -13.67
CA TYR A 83 6.26 6.59 -14.15
C TYR A 83 6.94 5.87 -12.99
N GLU A 84 7.48 4.69 -13.25
CA GLU A 84 7.99 3.81 -12.20
C GLU A 84 9.21 4.42 -11.48
N GLU A 85 10.08 5.04 -12.25
CA GLU A 85 11.27 5.76 -11.80
C GLU A 85 10.95 6.98 -10.92
N GLU A 86 9.71 7.45 -10.94
CA GLU A 86 9.23 8.58 -10.13
C GLU A 86 8.52 8.13 -8.84
N LEU A 87 8.39 6.81 -8.63
CA LEU A 87 7.67 6.28 -7.49
C LEU A 87 8.37 6.56 -6.17
N GLN A 88 7.56 6.98 -5.21
CA GLN A 88 7.97 7.31 -3.86
C GLN A 88 7.14 6.51 -2.86
N GLU A 89 7.70 6.33 -1.68
CA GLU A 89 7.04 5.62 -0.59
C GLU A 89 5.64 6.18 -0.32
N GLY A 90 4.63 5.31 -0.36
CA GLY A 90 3.23 5.67 -0.21
C GLY A 90 2.44 5.78 -1.52
N ASP A 91 3.12 5.82 -2.68
CA ASP A 91 2.46 5.76 -3.99
C ASP A 91 1.72 4.41 -4.16
N LEU A 92 0.62 4.41 -4.90
CA LEU A 92 -0.12 3.17 -5.18
C LEU A 92 0.38 2.54 -6.48
N VAL A 93 0.47 1.20 -6.49
CA VAL A 93 0.79 0.38 -7.67
C VAL A 93 -0.38 -0.56 -7.97
N PHE A 94 -0.82 -0.59 -9.23
CA PHE A 94 -2.02 -1.31 -9.67
C PHE A 94 -1.67 -2.38 -10.70
N PHE A 95 -2.43 -3.48 -10.65
CA PHE A 95 -2.23 -4.65 -11.50
C PHE A 95 -3.54 -5.19 -12.10
N ASP A 96 -3.42 -5.74 -13.31
CA ASP A 96 -4.51 -6.27 -14.12
C ASP A 96 -4.42 -7.81 -14.22
N PHE A 97 -4.93 -8.53 -13.22
CA PHE A 97 -5.02 -9.98 -13.21
C PHE A 97 -6.30 -10.48 -13.88
N ASP A 98 -6.24 -11.68 -14.44
CA ASP A 98 -7.39 -12.41 -15.00
C ASP A 98 -8.23 -11.59 -16.00
N GLY A 99 -7.58 -10.69 -16.75
CA GLY A 99 -8.21 -9.82 -17.74
C GLY A 99 -9.06 -8.68 -17.16
N LYS A 100 -8.98 -8.43 -15.85
CA LYS A 100 -9.73 -7.37 -15.17
C LYS A 100 -8.82 -6.17 -14.90
N GLN A 101 -9.20 -5.02 -15.42
CA GLN A 101 -8.50 -3.75 -15.14
C GLN A 101 -8.61 -3.37 -13.67
N PHE A 102 -7.48 -2.96 -13.09
CA PHE A 102 -7.34 -2.52 -11.69
C PHE A 102 -7.93 -3.54 -10.73
N SER A 103 -7.58 -4.81 -10.93
CA SER A 103 -8.04 -5.94 -10.11
C SER A 103 -7.30 -6.04 -8.77
N HIS A 104 -6.10 -5.46 -8.69
CA HIS A 104 -5.24 -5.56 -7.52
C HIS A 104 -4.44 -4.28 -7.31
N VAL A 105 -4.13 -3.98 -6.06
CA VAL A 105 -3.38 -2.79 -5.64
C VAL A 105 -2.40 -3.13 -4.53
N GLY A 106 -1.31 -2.38 -4.47
CA GLY A 106 -0.40 -2.33 -3.33
C GLY A 106 0.12 -0.92 -3.10
N VAL A 107 0.88 -0.75 -2.02
CA VAL A 107 1.54 0.51 -1.67
C VAL A 107 3.03 0.36 -1.91
N TYR A 108 3.58 1.20 -2.77
CA TYR A 108 5.01 1.27 -3.04
C TYR A 108 5.76 1.70 -1.78
N LEU A 109 6.87 1.00 -1.53
CA LEU A 109 7.78 1.28 -0.43
C LEU A 109 8.99 2.01 -0.99
N GLN A 110 10.07 1.28 -1.25
CA GLN A 110 11.31 1.79 -1.80
C GLN A 110 12.00 0.68 -2.60
N ASN A 111 12.98 1.04 -3.44
CA ASN A 111 13.82 0.08 -4.16
C ASN A 111 13.05 -0.97 -4.97
N GLY A 112 11.93 -0.58 -5.60
CA GLY A 112 11.10 -1.51 -6.38
C GLY A 112 10.28 -2.48 -5.54
N TYR A 113 10.13 -2.27 -4.23
CA TYR A 113 9.27 -3.09 -3.37
C TYR A 113 7.95 -2.41 -3.06
N PHE A 114 6.93 -3.23 -2.84
CA PHE A 114 5.61 -2.78 -2.45
C PHE A 114 4.97 -3.79 -1.48
N VAL A 115 4.09 -3.30 -0.61
CA VAL A 115 3.27 -4.13 0.28
C VAL A 115 1.89 -4.33 -0.34
N HIS A 116 1.35 -5.56 -0.25
CA HIS A 116 0.03 -5.92 -0.75
C HIS A 116 -0.55 -7.12 0.00
N ALA A 117 -1.87 -7.32 -0.10
CA ALA A 117 -2.53 -8.53 0.39
C ALA A 117 -2.58 -9.60 -0.71
N SER A 118 -1.67 -10.57 -0.70
CA SER A 118 -1.63 -11.69 -1.63
C SER A 118 -2.76 -12.68 -1.36
N THR A 119 -3.51 -13.07 -2.40
CA THR A 119 -4.58 -14.08 -2.31
C THR A 119 -4.13 -15.43 -1.75
N ARG A 120 -2.83 -15.76 -1.86
CA ARG A 120 -2.27 -17.04 -1.38
C ARG A 120 -1.45 -16.92 -0.10
N LYS A 121 -0.78 -15.80 0.11
CA LYS A 121 0.22 -15.63 1.18
C LYS A 121 -0.17 -14.58 2.23
N GLY A 122 -1.35 -13.96 2.08
CA GLY A 122 -1.77 -12.86 2.93
C GLY A 122 -0.96 -11.59 2.69
N VAL A 123 -0.96 -10.68 3.65
CA VAL A 123 -0.20 -9.43 3.59
C VAL A 123 1.29 -9.72 3.55
N MET A 124 1.96 -9.26 2.50
CA MET A 124 3.39 -9.47 2.29
C MET A 124 4.02 -8.32 1.52
N ILE A 125 5.34 -8.29 1.47
CA ILE A 125 6.12 -7.42 0.60
C ILE A 125 6.60 -8.23 -0.61
N ALA A 126 6.50 -7.65 -1.80
CA ALA A 126 6.98 -8.23 -3.05
C ALA A 126 7.83 -7.23 -3.84
N ARG A 127 8.64 -7.73 -4.77
CA ARG A 127 9.33 -6.91 -5.77
C ARG A 127 8.40 -6.66 -6.96
N LEU A 128 8.34 -5.42 -7.43
CA LEU A 128 7.56 -5.01 -8.58
C LEU A 128 8.00 -5.75 -9.85
N HIS A 129 9.32 -5.83 -10.04
CA HIS A 129 9.97 -6.52 -11.16
C HIS A 129 10.07 -8.05 -11.00
N ASP A 130 9.30 -8.66 -10.10
CA ASP A 130 9.20 -10.12 -10.09
C ASP A 130 8.45 -10.60 -11.35
N ILE A 131 9.01 -11.58 -12.07
CA ILE A 131 8.49 -12.08 -13.35
C ILE A 131 7.02 -12.51 -13.25
N GLY A 132 6.60 -13.02 -12.09
CA GLY A 132 5.24 -13.48 -11.87
C GLY A 132 4.20 -12.36 -11.80
N ILE A 133 4.59 -11.15 -11.38
CA ILE A 133 3.67 -10.02 -11.14
C ILE A 133 3.86 -8.86 -12.11
N TYR A 134 5.08 -8.61 -12.56
CA TYR A 134 5.42 -7.41 -13.34
C TYR A 134 4.66 -7.30 -14.65
N LYS A 135 4.41 -8.43 -15.33
CA LYS A 135 3.63 -8.47 -16.57
C LYS A 135 2.18 -8.00 -16.42
N TYR A 136 1.68 -7.92 -15.18
CA TYR A 136 0.34 -7.41 -14.88
C TYR A 136 0.37 -5.97 -14.38
N PHE A 137 1.54 -5.36 -14.19
CA PHE A 137 1.66 -3.97 -13.76
C PHE A 137 1.01 -3.04 -14.79
N SER A 138 0.09 -2.20 -14.32
CA SER A 138 -0.81 -1.41 -15.18
C SER A 138 -0.64 0.08 -14.95
N ARG A 139 -0.59 0.52 -13.69
CA ARG A 139 -0.53 1.93 -13.33
C ARG A 139 0.08 2.15 -11.97
N ALA A 140 0.71 3.29 -11.78
CA ALA A 140 1.10 3.76 -10.46
C ALA A 140 0.97 5.28 -10.34
N GLY A 141 0.96 5.79 -9.10
CA GLY A 141 0.85 7.21 -8.84
C GLY A 141 0.61 7.59 -7.38
N SER A 142 0.76 8.87 -7.09
CA SER A 142 0.48 9.42 -5.77
C SER A 142 -0.99 9.70 -5.59
N ILE A 143 -1.52 9.43 -4.40
CA ILE A 143 -2.87 9.87 -4.04
C ILE A 143 -2.93 11.40 -4.08
N VAL A 144 -3.93 11.93 -4.78
CA VAL A 144 -4.28 13.35 -4.78
C VAL A 144 -5.36 13.53 -3.72
N VAL A 145 -4.97 14.08 -2.58
CA VAL A 145 -5.93 14.48 -1.55
C VAL A 145 -6.66 15.71 -2.07
N ASP A 146 -7.98 15.63 -2.25
CA ASP A 146 -8.78 16.83 -2.42
C ASP A 146 -8.80 17.58 -1.07
N PRO A 147 -8.25 18.80 -0.97
CA PRO A 147 -8.24 19.57 0.27
C PRO A 147 -9.64 19.84 0.85
N THR A 148 -10.71 19.66 0.07
CA THR A 148 -12.09 19.93 0.50
C THR A 148 -12.83 18.72 1.09
N ALA A 149 -12.33 17.50 0.91
CA ALA A 149 -13.00 16.29 1.40
C ALA A 149 -12.90 16.09 2.92
N SER A 150 -11.92 16.72 3.58
CA SER A 150 -11.74 16.70 5.03
C SER A 150 -12.75 17.58 5.80
N ALA A 151 -13.58 18.38 5.11
CA ALA A 151 -14.55 19.29 5.75
C ALA A 151 -15.94 18.70 6.00
N GLN A 152 -16.21 17.43 5.66
CA GLN A 152 -17.56 16.84 5.78
C GLN A 152 -17.70 15.75 6.85
N ILE A 153 -16.64 15.43 7.59
CA ILE A 153 -16.73 14.52 8.76
C ILE A 153 -16.78 15.40 10.02
N GLY A 154 -17.86 16.17 10.16
CA GLY A 154 -18.00 17.14 11.24
C GLY A 154 -19.37 17.80 11.31
N SER A 155 -20.45 17.10 10.93
CA SER A 155 -21.82 17.49 11.30
C SER A 155 -22.77 16.31 11.14
N GLY A 156 -22.73 15.40 12.11
CA GLY A 156 -23.81 14.46 12.35
C GLY A 156 -24.18 14.58 13.82
N GLN A 157 -25.36 15.15 14.07
CA GLN A 157 -25.96 15.36 15.38
C GLN A 157 -26.11 14.06 16.19
#